data_AF-A0A316V496-F1
#
_entry.id   AF-A0A316V496-F1
#
_cell.length_a   1.000
_cell.length_b   1.000
_cell.length_c   1.000
_cell.angle_alpha   90.00
_cell.angle_beta   90.00
_cell.angle_gamma   90.00
#
_symmetry.space_group_name_H-M   'P 1'
#
loop_
_entity.id
_entity.type
_entity.pdbx_description
1 polymer ?
#
loop_
_entity_poly.entity_id
_entity_poly.type
_entity_poly.pdbx_seq_one_letter_code
_entity_poly.pdbx_strand_id
1 'polypeptide(L)'
;MSAAASSSTATPRHLYRTLLRELRSNPNNPPKPTLAPAFKSQPIVAYVRTTFRDGKAKETEGALREMRDLETYLRSNRVHRELLHRYSPLHDLTEQERVKATARRVGLDVPKLYDPEAEVDPKGQSTKGAIDQKADTLGRGRERGPLPPPDLD
;
A
#
# COMPACT_ATOMS: atom_id res chain seq x y z
N MET A 1 32.56 -20.04 9.10
CA MET A 1 32.68 -18.59 8.88
C MET A 1 31.63 -17.90 9.75
N SER A 2 32.03 -17.38 10.91
CA SER A 2 31.12 -16.79 11.90
C SER A 2 30.83 -15.35 11.51
N ALA A 3 29.56 -15.04 11.20
CA ALA A 3 29.13 -13.67 10.95
C ALA A 3 29.17 -12.91 12.29
N ALA A 4 30.13 -11.99 12.42
CA ALA A 4 30.19 -11.07 13.54
C ALA A 4 28.90 -10.21 13.54
N ALA A 5 27.98 -10.54 14.45
CA ALA A 5 26.81 -9.72 14.69
C ALA A 5 27.28 -8.34 15.16
N SER A 6 27.14 -7.34 14.29
CA SER A 6 27.33 -5.94 14.63
C SER A 6 26.25 -5.53 15.63
N SER A 7 26.43 -5.84 16.91
CA SER A 7 25.61 -5.33 17.99
C SER A 7 25.95 -3.84 18.16
N SER A 8 25.28 -3.01 17.38
CA SER A 8 25.31 -1.56 17.56
C SER A 8 25.02 -1.25 19.04
N THR A 9 25.98 -0.61 19.72
CA THR A 9 25.86 -0.05 21.06
C THR A 9 24.97 1.20 21.04
N ALA A 10 23.87 1.16 20.28
CA ALA A 10 22.86 2.20 20.29
C ALA A 10 22.27 2.30 21.70
N THR A 11 22.31 3.50 22.26
CA THR A 11 21.60 3.77 23.51
C THR A 11 20.12 3.38 23.36
N PRO A 12 19.46 2.84 24.40
CA PRO A 12 18.04 2.46 24.32
C PRO A 12 17.14 3.62 23.82
N ARG A 13 17.53 4.87 24.10
CA ARG A 13 16.84 6.07 23.62
C ARG A 13 16.99 6.27 22.11
N HIS A 14 18.18 5.99 21.55
CA HIS A 14 18.40 6.07 20.12
C HIS A 14 17.55 5.03 19.39
N LEU A 15 17.60 3.77 19.84
CA LEU A 15 16.82 2.67 19.29
C LEU A 15 15.31 2.96 19.31
N TYR A 16 14.79 3.47 20.43
CA TYR A 16 13.39 3.88 20.52
C TYR A 16 13.02 4.95 19.48
N ARG A 17 13.89 5.94 19.26
CA ARG A 17 13.63 7.03 18.29
C ARG A 17 13.72 6.56 16.85
N THR A 18 14.69 5.71 16.51
CA THR A 18 14.81 5.16 15.15
C THR A 18 13.59 4.29 14.84
N LEU A 19 13.21 3.42 15.76
CA LEU A 19 12.07 2.53 15.62
C LEU A 19 10.74 3.29 15.45
N LEU A 20 10.51 4.36 16.21
CA LEU A 20 9.33 5.22 16.01
C LEU A 20 9.33 5.97 14.67
N ARG A 21 10.51 6.33 14.15
CA ARG A 21 10.64 6.96 12.83
C ARG A 21 10.36 5.94 11.72
N GLU A 22 10.91 4.73 11.83
CA GLU A 22 10.64 3.64 10.88
C GLU A 22 9.15 3.26 10.89
N LEU A 23 8.51 3.14 12.06
CA LEU A 23 7.07 2.89 12.15
C LEU A 23 6.22 3.99 11.49
N ARG A 24 6.66 5.24 11.52
CA ARG A 24 5.97 6.35 10.84
C ARG A 24 6.25 6.37 9.34
N SER A 25 7.47 6.02 8.93
CA SER A 25 7.89 6.00 7.53
C SER A 25 7.42 4.74 6.79
N ASN A 26 6.95 3.72 7.50
CA ASN A 26 6.52 2.48 6.90
C ASN A 26 5.18 2.67 6.17
N PRO A 27 5.10 2.41 4.85
CA PRO A 27 3.89 2.61 4.06
C PRO A 27 2.74 1.66 4.41
N ASN A 28 3.01 0.53 5.09
CA ASN A 28 1.97 -0.36 5.62
C ASN A 28 1.28 0.24 6.85
N ASN A 29 1.86 1.30 7.41
CA ASN A 29 1.37 1.98 8.57
C ASN A 29 0.88 3.36 8.15
N PRO A 30 -0.38 3.49 7.69
CA PRO A 30 -0.82 4.66 6.94
C PRO A 30 -0.63 5.94 7.76
N PRO A 31 0.24 6.88 7.33
CA PRO A 31 0.25 8.21 7.90
C PRO A 31 -0.99 8.92 7.35
N LYS A 32 -2.15 8.76 8.01
CA LYS A 32 -3.29 9.62 7.71
C LYS A 32 -2.91 11.03 8.18
N PRO A 33 -2.69 12.00 7.27
CA PRO A 33 -2.14 13.32 7.62
C PRO A 33 -3.06 14.12 8.54
N THR A 34 -4.32 13.69 8.71
CA THR A 34 -5.32 14.36 9.55
C THR A 34 -5.33 13.90 11.01
N LEU A 35 -4.64 12.81 11.38
CA LEU A 35 -4.81 12.19 12.71
C LEU A 35 -3.47 11.78 13.35
N ALA A 36 -2.72 12.76 13.85
CA ALA A 36 -1.72 12.53 14.90
C ALA A 36 -2.20 11.60 16.05
N PRO A 37 -3.48 11.60 16.48
CA PRO A 37 -4.00 10.59 17.42
C PRO A 37 -4.01 9.15 16.86
N ALA A 38 -4.29 8.95 15.57
CA ALA A 38 -4.43 7.60 15.00
C ALA A 38 -3.10 6.82 14.99
N PHE A 39 -1.98 7.50 14.76
CA PHE A 39 -0.66 6.85 14.89
C PHE A 39 -0.38 6.43 16.34
N LYS A 40 -0.82 7.23 17.32
CA LYS A 40 -0.59 6.92 18.74
C LYS A 40 -1.47 5.78 19.24
N SER A 41 -2.63 5.56 18.65
CA SER A 41 -3.59 4.50 19.01
C SER A 41 -3.28 3.14 18.40
N GLN A 42 -2.25 3.04 17.55
CA GLN A 42 -1.88 1.75 16.97
C GLN A 42 -1.32 0.81 18.04
N PRO A 43 -1.73 -0.47 18.03
CA PRO A 43 -1.34 -1.42 19.06
C PRO A 43 0.19 -1.63 19.09
N ILE A 44 0.84 -1.62 17.92
CA ILE A 44 2.29 -1.76 17.82
C ILE A 44 3.05 -0.57 18.41
N VAL A 45 2.53 0.65 18.24
CA VAL A 45 3.12 1.86 18.83
C VAL A 45 2.92 1.86 20.34
N ALA A 46 1.77 1.38 20.83
CA ALA A 46 1.52 1.20 22.25
C ALA A 46 2.46 0.16 22.87
N TYR A 47 2.61 -1.01 22.23
CA TYR A 47 3.52 -2.08 22.68
C TYR A 47 4.97 -1.59 22.78
N VAL A 48 5.49 -0.92 21.74
CA VAL A 48 6.82 -0.32 21.78
C VAL A 48 6.93 0.71 22.91
N ARG A 49 5.90 1.54 23.12
CA ARG A 49 5.95 2.51 24.22
C ARG A 49 5.98 1.85 25.59
N THR A 50 5.20 0.80 25.83
CA THR A 50 5.19 0.10 27.12
C THR A 50 6.49 -0.63 27.38
N THR A 51 7.07 -1.32 26.39
CA THR A 51 8.37 -2.03 26.57
C THR A 51 9.52 -1.09 26.96
N PHE A 52 9.57 0.12 26.38
CA PHE A 52 10.57 1.13 26.73
C PHE A 52 10.22 1.94 27.99
N ARG A 53 8.93 2.11 28.32
CA ARG A 53 8.48 2.83 29.52
C ARG A 53 8.64 1.99 30.78
N ASP A 54 8.29 0.72 30.73
CA ASP A 54 8.27 -0.20 31.87
C ASP A 54 9.67 -0.68 32.26
N GLY A 55 10.74 -0.16 31.66
CA GLY A 55 12.12 -0.54 31.98
C GLY A 55 12.54 -1.92 31.48
N LYS A 56 11.61 -2.74 30.96
CA LYS A 56 11.88 -4.08 30.40
C LYS A 56 12.98 -4.08 29.34
N ALA A 57 13.00 -3.05 28.48
CA ALA A 57 14.04 -2.85 27.47
C ALA A 57 15.38 -2.32 28.04
N LYS A 58 15.51 -2.07 29.35
CA LYS A 58 16.81 -1.78 30.00
C LYS A 58 17.25 -2.93 30.89
N GLU A 59 16.30 -3.65 31.48
CA GLU A 59 16.54 -4.72 32.44
C GLU A 59 16.83 -6.06 31.76
N THR A 60 16.30 -6.29 30.55
CA THR A 60 16.48 -7.56 29.83
C THR A 60 17.16 -7.32 28.49
N GLU A 61 18.32 -7.95 28.28
CA GLU A 61 19.00 -7.93 26.98
C GLU A 61 18.13 -8.54 25.87
N GLY A 62 17.26 -9.50 26.22
CA GLY A 62 16.29 -10.11 25.32
C GLY A 62 15.33 -9.09 24.70
N ALA A 63 14.71 -8.22 25.50
CA ALA A 63 13.79 -7.21 24.98
C ALA A 63 14.50 -6.19 24.06
N LEU A 64 15.75 -5.82 24.37
CA LEU A 64 16.54 -4.97 23.46
C LEU A 64 16.83 -5.63 22.13
N ARG A 65 17.12 -6.93 22.15
CA ARG A 65 17.33 -7.71 20.93
C ARG A 65 16.06 -7.77 20.09
N GLU A 66 14.92 -8.08 20.70
CA GLU A 66 13.62 -8.09 20.02
C GLU A 66 13.31 -6.74 19.36
N MET A 67 13.58 -5.62 20.03
CA MET A 67 13.36 -4.30 19.44
C MET A 67 14.31 -4.01 18.25
N ARG A 68 15.55 -4.49 18.29
CA ARG A 68 16.48 -4.38 17.14
C ARG A 68 16.06 -5.26 15.97
N ASP A 69 15.56 -6.45 16.25
CA ASP A 69 15.03 -7.35 15.24
C ASP A 69 13.80 -6.72 14.57
N LEU A 70 12.94 -6.08 15.36
CA LEU A 70 11.80 -5.31 14.85
C LEU A 70 12.23 -4.11 14.00
N GLU A 71 13.24 -3.34 14.41
CA GLU A 71 13.81 -2.27 13.59
C GLU A 71 14.30 -2.79 12.24
N THR A 72 15.04 -3.91 12.25
CA THR A 72 15.56 -4.55 11.04
C THR A 72 14.44 -5.01 10.12
N TYR A 73 13.39 -5.62 10.69
CA TYR A 73 12.21 -6.04 9.95
C TYR A 73 11.46 -4.86 9.31
N LEU A 74 11.25 -3.76 10.04
CA LEU A 74 10.55 -2.59 9.50
C LEU A 74 11.32 -1.96 8.34
N ARG A 75 12.65 -1.88 8.48
CA ARG A 75 13.53 -1.39 7.41
C ARG A 75 13.48 -2.31 6.19
N SER A 76 13.59 -3.62 6.38
CA SER A 76 13.56 -4.58 5.27
C SER A 76 12.21 -4.58 4.55
N ASN A 77 11.10 -4.43 5.29
CA ASN A 77 9.76 -4.33 4.71
C ASN A 77 9.61 -3.10 3.79
N ARG A 78 10.14 -1.93 4.22
CA ARG A 78 10.17 -0.72 3.38
C ARG A 78 10.94 -0.94 2.08
N VAL A 79 12.14 -1.53 2.17
CA VAL A 79 13.00 -1.82 1.00
C VAL A 79 12.34 -2.87 0.09
N HIS A 80 11.77 -3.93 0.66
CA HIS A 80 11.07 -4.97 -0.09
C HIS A 80 9.94 -4.37 -0.93
N ARG A 81 9.14 -3.48 -0.35
CA ARG A 81 8.08 -2.80 -1.08
C ARG A 81 8.64 -1.94 -2.22
N GLU A 82 9.70 -1.17 -1.98
CA GLU A 82 10.35 -0.39 -3.05
C GLU A 82 10.81 -1.28 -4.22
N LEU A 83 11.39 -2.45 -3.91
CA LEU A 83 11.82 -3.42 -4.92
C LEU A 83 10.63 -4.01 -5.69
N LEU A 84 9.51 -4.30 -5.02
CA LEU A 84 8.29 -4.76 -5.68
C LEU A 84 7.77 -3.74 -6.69
N HIS A 85 7.70 -2.46 -6.30
CA HIS A 85 7.27 -1.37 -7.21
C HIS A 85 8.19 -1.23 -8.42
N ARG A 86 9.50 -1.41 -8.26
CA ARG A 86 10.47 -1.23 -9.35
C ARG A 86 10.54 -2.42 -10.30
N TYR A 87 10.54 -3.64 -9.78
CA TYR A 87 10.84 -4.83 -10.58
C TYR A 87 9.61 -5.70 -10.88
N SER A 88 8.55 -5.59 -10.07
CA SER A 88 7.33 -6.37 -10.25
C SER A 88 6.09 -5.49 -10.22
N PRO A 89 5.94 -4.48 -11.11
CA PRO A 89 4.84 -3.50 -11.01
C PRO A 89 3.43 -4.11 -11.18
N LEU A 90 3.32 -5.36 -11.63
CA LEU A 90 2.05 -6.09 -11.76
C LEU A 90 1.70 -6.91 -10.50
N HIS A 91 2.46 -6.78 -9.40
CA HIS A 91 2.29 -7.57 -8.18
C HIS A 91 0.94 -7.35 -7.48
N ASP A 92 0.36 -6.16 -7.61
CA ASP A 92 -0.92 -5.81 -6.98
C ASP A 92 -2.14 -6.22 -7.82
N LEU A 93 -1.94 -6.69 -9.06
CA LEU A 93 -3.02 -7.01 -10.00
C LEU A 93 -3.54 -8.43 -9.80
N THR A 94 -4.85 -8.60 -10.03
CA THR A 94 -5.46 -9.93 -10.15
C THR A 94 -4.87 -10.68 -11.34
N GLU A 95 -4.99 -12.01 -11.36
CA GLU A 95 -4.48 -12.85 -12.46
C GLU A 95 -5.02 -12.37 -13.83
N GLN A 96 -6.32 -12.07 -13.89
CA GLN A 96 -6.98 -11.61 -15.11
C GLN A 96 -6.42 -10.27 -15.61
N GLU A 97 -6.21 -9.31 -14.71
CA GLU A 97 -5.63 -8.01 -15.03
C GLU A 97 -4.16 -8.13 -15.42
N ARG A 98 -3.41 -9.03 -14.77
CA ARG A 98 -2.01 -9.31 -15.09
C ARG A 98 -1.87 -9.89 -16.51
N VAL A 99 -2.73 -10.83 -16.88
CA VAL A 99 -2.79 -11.40 -18.23
C VAL A 99 -3.12 -10.31 -19.25
N LYS A 100 -4.09 -9.43 -18.96
CA LYS A 100 -4.42 -8.27 -19.81
C LYS A 100 -3.26 -7.30 -19.97
N ALA A 101 -2.60 -6.92 -18.88
CA ALA A 101 -1.46 -6.01 -18.91
C ALA A 101 -0.28 -6.61 -19.69
N THR A 102 -0.06 -7.92 -19.58
CA THR A 102 1.00 -8.63 -20.30
C THR A 102 0.68 -8.78 -21.78
N ALA A 103 -0.57 -9.07 -22.14
CA ALA A 103 -1.01 -9.10 -23.54
C ALA A 103 -0.79 -7.73 -24.21
N ARG A 104 -1.16 -6.63 -23.53
CA ARG A 104 -0.96 -5.27 -24.06
C ARG A 104 0.51 -4.91 -24.25
N ARG A 105 1.43 -5.45 -23.44
CA ARG A 105 2.88 -5.23 -23.63
C ARG A 105 3.39 -5.76 -24.96
N VAL A 106 2.79 -6.83 -25.48
CA VAL A 106 3.13 -7.42 -26.78
C VAL A 106 2.22 -6.93 -27.91
N GLY A 107 1.36 -5.94 -27.66
CA GLY A 107 0.40 -5.42 -28.64
C GLY A 107 -0.78 -6.35 -28.92
N LEU A 108 -1.06 -7.30 -28.03
CA LEU A 108 -2.21 -8.21 -28.12
C LEU A 108 -3.28 -7.85 -27.10
N ASP A 109 -4.52 -8.28 -27.34
CA ASP A 109 -5.60 -8.23 -26.35
C ASP A 109 -5.98 -9.64 -25.90
N VAL A 110 -6.53 -9.75 -24.69
CA VAL A 110 -6.91 -11.04 -24.12
C VAL A 110 -8.23 -11.50 -24.75
N PRO A 111 -8.32 -12.74 -25.25
CA PRO A 111 -9.55 -13.25 -25.81
C PRO A 111 -10.66 -13.28 -24.76
N LYS A 112 -11.90 -13.05 -25.20
CA LYS A 112 -13.08 -13.19 -24.34
C LYS A 112 -13.17 -14.63 -23.87
N LEU A 113 -13.37 -14.84 -22.58
CA LEU A 113 -13.65 -16.16 -22.03
C LEU A 113 -14.98 -16.67 -22.61
N TYR A 114 -15.05 -17.98 -22.85
CA TYR A 114 -16.27 -18.62 -23.33
C TYR A 114 -17.26 -18.72 -22.17
N ASP A 115 -18.40 -18.03 -22.30
CA ASP A 115 -19.52 -18.11 -21.36
C ASP A 115 -20.54 -19.13 -21.90
N PRO A 116 -20.71 -20.30 -21.27
CA PRO A 116 -21.61 -21.36 -21.76
C PRO A 116 -23.10 -20.99 -21.71
N GLU A 117 -23.44 -19.89 -21.02
CA GLU A 117 -24.81 -19.39 -20.84
C GLU A 117 -25.15 -18.21 -21.79
N ALA A 118 -24.18 -17.77 -22.61
CA ALA A 118 -24.46 -16.77 -23.62
C ALA A 118 -25.25 -17.42 -24.78
N GLU A 119 -26.55 -17.12 -24.85
CA GLU A 119 -27.41 -17.55 -25.97
C GLU A 119 -26.77 -17.16 -27.31
N VAL A 120 -26.60 -18.16 -28.18
CA VAL A 120 -25.92 -18.05 -29.47
C VAL A 120 -26.93 -17.58 -30.52
N ASP A 121 -26.86 -16.30 -30.92
CA ASP A 121 -27.55 -15.82 -32.11
C ASP A 121 -26.98 -16.52 -33.37
N PRO A 122 -27.81 -17.04 -34.30
CA PRO A 122 -27.37 -17.91 -35.41
C PRO A 122 -26.54 -17.22 -36.51
N LYS A 123 -26.14 -15.96 -36.33
CA LYS A 123 -25.38 -15.17 -37.32
C LYS A 123 -23.91 -14.96 -37.00
N GLY A 124 -23.37 -15.58 -35.94
CA GLY A 124 -21.93 -15.53 -35.66
C GLY A 124 -21.36 -14.12 -35.44
N GLN A 125 -22.22 -13.16 -35.13
CA GLN A 125 -21.83 -11.81 -34.72
C GLN A 125 -22.10 -11.70 -33.23
N SER A 126 -21.07 -11.37 -32.45
CA SER A 126 -21.25 -11.04 -31.04
C SER A 126 -22.04 -9.74 -30.92
N THR A 127 -23.36 -9.83 -30.73
CA THR A 127 -24.29 -8.72 -30.53
C THR A 127 -24.24 -8.18 -29.10
N LYS A 128 -23.05 -7.84 -28.58
CA LYS A 128 -22.90 -7.02 -27.37
C LYS A 128 -21.74 -6.06 -27.49
N GLY A 129 -21.87 -5.11 -28.42
CA GLY A 129 -21.18 -3.83 -28.38
C GLY A 129 -22.10 -2.75 -27.81
N ALA A 130 -22.57 -2.90 -26.57
CA ALA A 130 -23.44 -1.89 -25.93
C ALA A 130 -23.60 -2.04 -24.41
N ILE A 131 -22.64 -2.57 -23.67
CA ILE A 131 -22.70 -2.55 -22.19
C ILE A 131 -21.26 -2.31 -21.70
N ASP A 132 -21.08 -1.26 -20.87
CA ASP A 132 -19.86 -0.80 -20.18
C ASP A 132 -19.29 0.59 -20.57
N GLN A 133 -20.15 1.53 -21.01
CA GLN A 133 -19.86 2.97 -20.89
C GLN A 133 -20.75 3.71 -19.87
N LYS A 134 -21.55 3.01 -19.07
CA LYS A 134 -22.46 3.62 -18.07
C LYS A 134 -22.04 3.39 -16.61
N ALA A 135 -20.75 3.43 -16.31
CA ALA A 135 -20.27 3.43 -14.92
C ALA A 135 -19.58 4.74 -14.46
N ASP A 136 -19.32 5.70 -15.37
CA ASP A 136 -18.52 6.91 -15.05
C ASP A 136 -19.31 8.24 -14.97
N THR A 137 -20.63 8.20 -14.75
CA THR A 137 -21.44 9.44 -14.62
C THR A 137 -21.99 9.74 -13.22
N LEU A 138 -21.59 9.00 -12.19
CA LEU A 138 -21.88 9.37 -10.79
C LEU A 138 -20.58 9.84 -10.11
N GLY A 139 -20.15 11.07 -10.42
CA GLY A 139 -18.98 11.66 -9.75
C GLY A 139 -18.42 12.94 -10.35
N ARG A 140 -18.87 13.39 -11.53
CA ARG A 140 -18.53 14.74 -12.00
C ARG A 140 -19.43 15.75 -11.30
N GLY A 141 -18.92 16.28 -10.19
CA GLY A 141 -19.41 17.53 -9.63
C GLY A 141 -19.60 18.52 -10.76
N ARG A 142 -20.77 19.17 -10.78
CA ARG A 142 -21.07 20.22 -11.74
C ARG A 142 -20.01 21.31 -11.55
N GLU A 143 -18.98 21.32 -12.38
CA GLU A 143 -18.20 22.52 -12.60
C GLU A 143 -19.17 23.52 -13.24
N ARG A 144 -19.77 24.34 -12.39
CA ARG A 144 -20.41 25.57 -12.82
C ARG A 144 -19.30 26.35 -13.51
N GLY A 145 -19.45 26.55 -14.81
CA GLY A 145 -18.60 27.50 -15.54
C GLY A 145 -18.61 28.87 -14.85
N PRO A 146 -17.66 29.75 -15.19
CA PRO A 146 -17.54 31.06 -14.57
C PRO A 146 -18.90 31.78 -14.56
N LEU A 147 -19.28 32.32 -13.40
CA LEU A 147 -20.51 33.09 -13.23
C LEU A 147 -20.55 34.23 -14.25
N PRO A 148 -21.70 34.48 -14.91
CA PRO A 148 -21.85 35.66 -15.74
C PRO A 148 -21.68 36.93 -14.88
N PRO A 149 -21.06 38.00 -15.41
CA PRO A 149 -20.93 39.25 -14.69
C PRO A 149 -22.31 39.84 -14.38
N PRO A 150 -22.47 40.53 -13.23
CA PRO A 150 -23.74 41.15 -12.86
C PRO A 150 -24.05 42.34 -13.79
N ASP A 151 -25.31 42.45 -14.18
CA ASP A 151 -25.80 43.62 -14.92
C ASP A 151 -25.76 44.85 -13.99
N LEU A 152 -25.12 45.91 -14.47
CA LEU A 152 -25.03 47.21 -13.80
C LEU A 152 -26.21 48.08 -14.25
N ASP A 153 -27.16 48.31 -13.34
CA ASP A 153 -28.10 49.44 -13.39
C ASP A 153 -27.66 50.53 -12.41
#